data_AF-V5I6W3-F1
#
_entry.id   AF-V5I6W3-F1
#
_cell.length_a   1.000
_cell.length_b   1.000
_cell.length_c   1.000
_cell.angle_alpha   90.00
_cell.angle_beta   90.00
_cell.angle_gamma   90.00
#
_symmetry.space_group_name_H-M   'P 1'
#
loop_
_entity.id
_entity.type
_entity.pdbx_description
1 polymer ?
#
loop_
_entity_poly.entity_id
_entity_poly.type
_entity_poly.pdbx_seq_one_letter_code
_entity_poly.pdbx_strand_id
1 'polypeptide(L)'
;ELHNDDIEVPPPGYFSRRPISRKHQVLVYQSILETKKVYLVNTMRMPAVQTLMLFGKTVATNATLTKFVFDDFLMIDAPYFGQGKTLLQRAVSLRKKWKTKL
;
A
#
# COMPACT_ATOMS: atom_id res chain seq x y z
N GLU A 1 -15.74 -3.33 -9.36
CA GLU A 1 -16.68 -3.14 -8.24
C GLU A 1 -16.21 -4.01 -7.07
N LEU A 2 -16.35 -3.54 -5.83
CA LEU A 2 -16.03 -4.36 -4.65
C LEU A 2 -17.19 -5.34 -4.45
N HIS A 3 -16.92 -6.64 -4.53
CA HIS A 3 -17.93 -7.64 -4.21
C HIS A 3 -18.08 -7.75 -2.69
N ASN A 4 -19.23 -8.18 -2.18
CA ASN A 4 -19.44 -8.31 -0.73
C ASN A 4 -18.43 -9.27 -0.07
N ASP A 5 -17.96 -10.29 -0.81
CA ASP A 5 -16.92 -11.21 -0.34
C ASP A 5 -15.53 -10.56 -0.19
N ASP A 6 -15.33 -9.37 -0.77
CA ASP A 6 -14.07 -8.63 -0.71
C ASP A 6 -13.98 -7.68 0.50
N ILE A 7 -15.05 -7.63 1.30
CA ILE A 7 -15.17 -6.77 2.48
C ILE A 7 -14.82 -7.60 3.72
N GLU A 8 -13.76 -7.19 4.42
CA GLU A 8 -13.38 -7.83 5.68
C GLU A 8 -14.13 -7.21 6.87
N VAL A 9 -14.49 -8.07 7.83
CA VAL A 9 -15.08 -7.63 9.10
C VAL A 9 -14.02 -6.89 9.91
N PRO A 10 -14.24 -5.63 10.28
CA PRO A 10 -13.24 -4.84 11.02
C PRO A 10 -12.97 -5.45 12.39
N PRO A 11 -11.72 -5.38 12.88
CA PRO A 11 -11.40 -5.80 14.24
C PRO A 11 -12.11 -4.89 15.26
N PRO A 12 -12.37 -5.39 16.48
CA PRO A 12 -12.99 -4.60 17.54
C PRO A 12 -12.23 -3.29 17.78
N GLY A 13 -12.96 -2.17 17.83
CA GLY A 13 -12.38 -0.84 18.05
C GLY A 13 -11.81 -0.16 16.80
N TYR A 14 -11.88 -0.79 15.62
CA TYR A 14 -11.55 -0.14 14.35
C TYR A 14 -12.79 0.50 13.73
N PHE A 15 -12.78 1.83 13.60
CA PHE A 15 -13.87 2.60 13.02
C PHE A 15 -13.40 3.29 11.74
N SER A 16 -13.95 2.88 10.61
CA SER A 16 -13.68 3.48 9.30
C SER A 16 -14.99 3.75 8.58
N ARG A 17 -15.06 4.89 7.85
CA ARG A 17 -16.19 5.21 6.97
C ARG A 17 -16.22 4.33 5.72
N ARG A 18 -15.09 3.69 5.37
CA ARG A 18 -14.92 2.84 4.19
C ARG A 18 -14.71 1.39 4.60
N PRO A 19 -15.23 0.42 3.83
CA PRO A 19 -15.02 -0.99 4.09
C PRO A 19 -13.53 -1.34 4.01
N ILE A 20 -13.09 -2.29 4.83
CA ILE A 20 -11.74 -2.87 4.74
C ILE A 20 -11.75 -3.86 3.57
N SER A 21 -10.70 -3.83 2.76
CA SER A 21 -10.51 -4.79 1.69
C SER A 21 -9.04 -5.16 1.54
N ARG A 22 -8.77 -6.39 1.09
CA ARG A 22 -7.42 -6.85 0.75
C ARG A 22 -7.04 -6.57 -0.71
N LYS A 23 -7.99 -6.16 -1.55
CA LYS A 23 -7.81 -5.99 -3.00
C LYS A 23 -7.46 -4.56 -3.42
N HIS A 24 -6.90 -3.76 -2.50
CA HIS A 24 -6.44 -2.41 -2.83
C HIS A 24 -5.33 -2.46 -3.89
N GLN A 25 -5.50 -1.65 -4.93
CA GLN A 25 -4.57 -1.55 -6.05
C GLN A 25 -4.09 -0.11 -6.21
N VAL A 26 -2.86 0.05 -6.68
CA VAL A 26 -2.31 1.31 -7.17
C VAL A 26 -2.09 1.21 -8.67
N LEU A 27 -2.37 2.31 -9.38
CA LEU A 27 -2.06 2.43 -10.80
C LEU A 27 -0.65 2.99 -10.92
N VAL A 28 0.23 2.23 -11.56
CA VAL A 28 1.59 2.67 -11.89
C VAL A 28 1.64 2.93 -13.39
N TYR A 29 2.37 3.96 -13.80
CA TYR A 29 2.55 4.34 -15.20
C TYR A 29 4.03 4.51 -15.51
N GLN A 30 4.41 4.32 -16.76
CA GLN A 30 5.79 4.50 -17.20
C GLN A 30 6.04 5.92 -17.71
N SER A 31 5.10 6.46 -18.49
CA SER A 31 5.25 7.78 -19.10
C SER A 31 3.94 8.56 -19.06
N ILE A 32 4.06 9.87 -19.20
CA ILE A 32 2.95 10.80 -19.29
C ILE A 32 2.96 11.38 -20.69
N LEU A 33 1.78 11.41 -21.32
CA LEU A 33 1.54 12.13 -22.55
C LEU A 33 0.72 13.38 -22.23
N GLU A 34 1.35 14.54 -22.32
CA GLU A 34 0.72 15.83 -22.10
C GLU A 34 0.29 16.44 -23.44
N THR A 35 -1.01 16.70 -23.60
CA THR A 35 -1.58 17.39 -24.76
C THR A 35 -2.42 18.58 -24.26
N LYS A 36 -3.74 18.58 -24.49
CA LYS A 36 -4.69 19.45 -23.78
C LYS A 36 -5.10 18.90 -22.42
N LYS A 37 -4.94 17.58 -22.23
CA LYS A 37 -5.14 16.85 -20.97
C LYS A 37 -3.95 15.93 -20.75
N VAL A 38 -3.72 15.56 -19.49
CA VAL A 38 -2.64 14.65 -19.08
C VAL A 38 -3.13 13.21 -19.20
N TYR A 39 -2.42 12.39 -19.96
CA TYR A 39 -2.70 10.96 -20.14
C TYR A 39 -1.57 10.13 -19.56
N LEU A 40 -1.91 9.07 -18.83
CA LEU A 40 -0.95 8.08 -18.35
C LEU A 40 -0.77 7.01 -19.43
N VAL A 41 0.47 6.71 -19.80
CA VAL A 41 0.83 5.74 -20.83
C VAL A 41 1.55 4.56 -20.20
N ASN A 42 1.31 3.36 -20.73
CA ASN A 42 1.82 2.09 -20.21
C ASN A 42 1.48 1.90 -18.73
N THR A 43 0.18 1.89 -18.44
CA THR A 43 -0.32 1.75 -17.07
C THR A 43 -0.48 0.29 -16.68
N MET A 44 -0.10 -0.06 -15.45
CA MET A 44 -0.36 -1.37 -14.85
C MET A 44 -0.98 -1.22 -13.47
N ARG A 45 -1.87 -2.15 -13.11
CA ARG A 45 -2.43 -2.23 -11.75
C ARG A 45 -1.54 -3.11 -10.89
N MET A 46 -1.15 -2.61 -9.74
CA MET A 46 -0.27 -3.30 -8.80
C MET A 46 -0.92 -3.43 -7.42
N PRO A 47 -0.62 -4.49 -6.64
CA PRO A 47 -1.07 -4.59 -5.26
C PRO A 47 -0.55 -3.43 -4.42
N ALA A 48 -1.45 -2.62 -3.84
CA ALA A 48 -1.11 -1.32 -3.27
C ALA A 48 -0.05 -1.42 -2.17
N VAL A 49 -0.36 -2.15 -1.12
CA VAL A 49 0.44 -2.22 0.11
C VAL A 49 1.83 -2.81 -0.17
N GLN A 50 1.88 -3.89 -0.94
CA GLN A 50 3.10 -4.61 -1.28
C GLN A 50 4.02 -3.74 -2.13
N THR A 51 3.47 -3.05 -3.14
CA THR A 51 4.23 -2.16 -4.02
C THR A 51 4.79 -0.98 -3.23
N LEU A 52 3.97 -0.30 -2.43
CA LEU A 52 4.43 0.84 -1.63
C LEU A 52 5.48 0.42 -0.59
N MET A 53 5.30 -0.73 0.06
CA MET A 53 6.27 -1.27 1.01
C MET A 53 7.61 -1.67 0.38
N LEU A 54 7.65 -2.01 -0.91
CA LEU A 54 8.90 -2.39 -1.58
C LEU A 54 9.58 -1.20 -2.26
N PHE A 55 8.81 -0.31 -2.88
CA PHE A 55 9.33 0.73 -3.76
C PHE A 55 9.22 2.16 -3.21
N GLY A 56 8.40 2.40 -2.18
CA GLY A 56 8.27 3.71 -1.54
C GLY A 56 9.60 4.17 -0.94
N LYS A 57 9.92 5.45 -1.08
CA LYS A 57 11.18 6.04 -0.61
C LYS A 57 11.15 6.22 0.91
N THR A 58 10.05 6.76 1.44
CA THR A 58 9.85 6.93 2.89
C THR A 58 8.65 6.13 3.36
N VAL A 59 8.78 5.52 4.54
CA VAL A 59 7.69 4.78 5.20
C VAL A 59 7.63 5.25 6.65
N ALA A 60 6.72 6.17 6.94
CA ALA A 60 6.42 6.61 8.29
C ALA A 60 5.30 5.75 8.88
N THR A 61 5.32 5.56 10.20
CA THR A 61 4.33 4.74 10.90
C THR A 61 4.13 5.23 12.32
N ASN A 62 3.02 4.85 12.94
CA ASN A 62 2.76 5.12 14.35
C ASN A 62 3.38 4.04 15.25
N ALA A 63 3.45 4.31 16.56
CA ALA A 63 4.07 3.40 17.54
C ALA A 63 3.45 1.98 17.54
N THR A 64 2.16 1.85 17.21
CA THR A 64 1.45 0.57 17.18
C THR A 64 1.54 -0.16 15.83
N LEU A 65 2.20 0.42 14.83
CA LEU A 65 2.32 -0.15 13.47
C LEU A 65 0.97 -0.48 12.82
N THR A 66 -0.04 0.33 13.10
CA THR A 66 -1.40 0.19 12.56
C THR A 66 -1.70 1.22 11.46
N LYS A 67 -0.87 2.24 11.30
CA LYS A 67 -0.97 3.23 10.23
C LYS A 67 0.39 3.41 9.56
N PHE A 68 0.37 3.49 8.24
CA PHE A 68 1.57 3.71 7.43
C PHE A 68 1.33 4.88 6.50
N VAL A 69 2.32 5.76 6.38
CA VAL A 69 2.34 6.86 5.42
C VAL A 69 3.55 6.66 4.51
N PHE A 70 3.30 6.61 3.21
CA PHE A 70 4.29 6.41 2.17
C PHE A 70 4.52 7.72 1.43
N ASP A 71 5.79 8.09 1.26
CA ASP A 71 6.24 9.25 0.48
C ASP A 71 5.52 10.56 0.86
N ASP A 72 5.11 10.66 2.13
CA ASP A 72 4.41 11.79 2.73
C ASP A 72 3.02 12.13 2.13
N PHE A 73 2.46 11.26 1.28
CA PHE A 73 1.17 11.53 0.61
C PHE A 73 0.16 10.38 0.65
N LEU A 74 0.59 9.12 0.75
CA LEU A 74 -0.32 7.96 0.77
C LEU A 74 -0.40 7.34 2.16
N MET A 75 -1.57 7.38 2.77
CA MET A 75 -1.83 6.68 4.03
C MET A 75 -2.55 5.35 3.81
N ILE A 76 -2.11 4.31 4.52
CA ILE A 76 -2.75 3.00 4.59
C ILE A 76 -2.93 2.59 6.05
N ASP A 77 -4.10 2.07 6.35
CA ASP A 77 -4.41 1.47 7.65
C ASP A 77 -4.16 -0.05 7.62
N ALA A 78 -3.49 -0.55 8.65
CA ALA A 78 -3.34 -1.97 8.97
C ALA A 78 -4.16 -2.25 10.25
N PRO A 79 -5.47 -2.55 10.10
CA PRO A 79 -6.41 -2.51 11.22
C PRO A 79 -6.17 -3.62 12.25
N TYR A 80 -5.63 -4.77 11.83
CA TYR A 80 -5.36 -5.90 12.71
C TYR A 80 -3.98 -5.79 13.36
N PHE A 81 -3.96 -5.91 14.69
CA PHE A 81 -2.73 -5.85 15.46
C PHE A 81 -1.72 -6.92 15.02
N GLY A 82 -0.45 -6.54 14.89
CA GLY A 82 0.64 -7.43 14.48
C GLY A 82 0.78 -7.65 12.96
N GLN A 83 -0.25 -7.39 12.15
CA GLN A 83 -0.14 -7.51 10.69
C GLN A 83 0.86 -6.49 10.13
N GLY A 84 0.77 -5.22 10.55
CA GLY A 84 1.68 -4.17 10.11
C GLY A 84 3.14 -4.46 10.44
N LYS A 85 3.41 -5.01 11.64
CA LYS A 85 4.76 -5.47 12.03
C LYS A 85 5.30 -6.54 11.08
N THR A 86 4.49 -7.59 10.85
CA THR A 86 4.89 -8.71 9.98
C THR A 86 5.17 -8.23 8.56
N LEU A 87 4.31 -7.36 8.04
CA LEU A 87 4.45 -6.77 6.73
C LEU A 87 5.74 -5.95 6.60
N LEU A 88 5.99 -5.05 7.57
CA LEU A 88 7.18 -4.20 7.59
C LEU A 88 8.46 -5.05 7.68
N GLN A 89 8.50 -6.05 8.57
CA GLN A 89 9.66 -6.94 8.71
C GLN A 89 9.98 -7.68 7.40
N ARG A 90 8.95 -8.21 6.71
CA ARG A 90 9.12 -8.88 5.42
C ARG A 90 9.63 -7.91 4.35
N ALA A 91 9.05 -6.72 4.28
CA ALA A 91 9.45 -5.69 3.32
C ALA A 91 10.90 -5.25 3.53
N VAL A 92 11.31 -4.97 4.77
CA VAL A 92 12.69 -4.59 5.12
C VAL A 92 13.67 -5.71 4.77
N SER A 93 13.33 -6.97 5.09
CA SER A 93 14.15 -8.13 4.73
C SER A 93 14.33 -8.26 3.21
N LEU A 94 13.25 -8.07 2.43
CA LEU A 94 13.30 -8.10 0.98
C LEU A 94 14.12 -6.95 0.39
N ARG A 95 13.92 -5.71 0.86
CA ARG A 95 14.72 -4.54 0.44
C ARG A 95 16.22 -4.75 0.73
N LYS A 96 16.55 -5.32 1.90
CA LYS A 96 17.93 -5.64 2.26
C LYS A 96 18.52 -6.68 1.31
N LYS A 97 17.79 -7.78 1.07
CA LYS A 97 18.23 -8.85 0.15
C LYS A 97 18.43 -8.32 -1.28
N TRP A 98 17.53 -7.46 -1.76
CA TRP A 98 17.68 -6.79 -3.05
C TRP A 98 19.00 -6.04 -3.09
N LYS A 99 19.21 -5.08 -2.17
CA LYS A 99 20.41 -4.23 -2.15
C LYS A 99 21.73 -5.02 -2.01
N THR A 100 21.68 -6.23 -1.46
CA THR A 100 22.87 -7.09 -1.35
C THR A 100 23.16 -7.90 -2.62
N LYS A 101 22.13 -8.27 -3.40
CA LYS A 101 22.26 -9.19 -4.54
C LYS A 101 22.20 -8.52 -5.90
N LEU A 102 21.67 -7.29 -5.97
CA LEU A 102 21.53 -6.44 -7.14
C LEU A 102 22.17 -5.09 -6.81
#